data_AF-A0A661G069-F1
#
_entry.id   AF-A0A661G069-F1
#
_cell.length_a   1.000
_cell.length_b   1.000
_cell.length_c   1.000
_cell.angle_alpha   90.00
_cell.angle_beta   90.00
_cell.angle_gamma   90.00
#
_symmetry.space_group_name_H-M   'P 1'
#
loop_
_entity.id
_entity.type
_entity.pdbx_description
1 polymer ?
#
loop_
_entity_poly.entity_id
_entity_poly.type
_entity_poly.pdbx_seq_one_letter_code
_entity_poly.pdbx_strand_id
1 'polypeptide(L)'
;MATLADLEEKKRELEARLADGDLSVEPALDRLDRAISARTQQIQYSRKRLSVARNAVDAGMNPDEARKKTSGKVKRKKPASGPINRF
;
A
#
# COMPACT_ATOMS: atom_id res chain seq x y z
N MET A 1 -11.53 -7.04 -7.45
CA MET A 1 -10.44 -6.85 -6.45
C MET A 1 -11.10 -6.85 -5.08
N ALA A 2 -10.59 -7.61 -4.12
CA ALA A 2 -11.08 -7.55 -2.73
C ALA A 2 -10.83 -6.16 -2.13
N THR A 3 -11.77 -5.66 -1.34
CA THR A 3 -11.61 -4.42 -0.56
C THR A 3 -10.72 -4.67 0.67
N LEU A 4 -10.30 -3.59 1.35
CA LEU A 4 -9.56 -3.73 2.62
C LEU A 4 -10.42 -4.46 3.67
N ALA A 5 -11.72 -4.12 3.74
CA ALA A 5 -12.66 -4.74 4.66
C ALA A 5 -12.81 -6.26 4.38
N ASP A 6 -12.91 -6.65 3.11
CA ASP A 6 -13.02 -8.08 2.73
C ASP A 6 -11.76 -8.87 3.15
N LEU A 7 -10.59 -8.24 3.14
CA LEU A 7 -9.33 -8.87 3.58
C LEU A 7 -9.25 -8.98 5.11
N GLU A 8 -9.71 -7.96 5.82
CA GLU A 8 -9.77 -7.94 7.30
C GLU A 8 -10.82 -8.92 7.85
N GLU A 9 -11.94 -9.10 7.16
CA GLU A 9 -12.96 -10.08 7.49
C GLU A 9 -12.40 -11.51 7.35
N LYS A 10 -11.81 -11.82 6.20
CA LYS A 10 -11.15 -13.12 5.99
C LYS A 10 -10.01 -13.40 6.96
N LYS A 11 -9.27 -12.36 7.34
CA LYS A 11 -8.22 -12.50 8.36
C LYS A 11 -8.83 -12.93 9.69
N ARG A 12 -9.91 -12.28 10.14
CA ARG A 12 -10.63 -12.64 11.37
C ARG A 12 -11.15 -14.07 11.35
N GLU A 13 -11.68 -14.52 10.22
CA GLU A 13 -12.13 -15.92 10.05
C GLU A 13 -10.98 -16.92 10.22
N LEU A 14 -9.83 -16.65 9.64
CA LEU A 14 -8.66 -17.52 9.75
C LEU A 14 -8.01 -17.45 11.14
N GLU A 15 -8.01 -16.29 11.79
CA GLU A 15 -7.56 -16.13 13.17
C GLU A 15 -8.43 -16.93 14.15
N ALA A 16 -9.75 -16.97 13.92
CA ALA A 16 -10.67 -17.80 14.70
C ALA A 16 -10.34 -19.29 14.54
N ARG A 17 -10.10 -19.75 13.30
CA ARG A 17 -9.68 -21.14 13.05
C ARG A 17 -8.34 -21.49 13.68
N LEU A 18 -7.40 -20.54 13.67
CA LEU A 18 -6.11 -20.71 14.34
C LEU A 18 -6.28 -20.84 15.86
N ALA A 19 -7.17 -20.03 16.45
CA ALA A 19 -7.51 -20.09 17.86
C ALA A 19 -8.20 -21.42 18.24
N ASP A 20 -8.99 -21.98 17.32
CA ASP A 20 -9.60 -23.32 17.44
C ASP A 20 -8.57 -24.47 17.25
N GLY A 21 -7.31 -24.15 16.95
CA GLY A 21 -6.21 -25.11 16.88
C GLY A 21 -5.83 -25.58 15.46
N ASP A 22 -6.41 -25.00 14.41
CA ASP A 22 -6.02 -25.30 13.03
C ASP A 22 -4.78 -24.49 12.62
N LEU A 23 -3.59 -25.06 12.88
CA LEU A 23 -2.31 -24.46 12.50
C LEU A 23 -2.09 -24.40 10.98
N SER A 24 -2.89 -25.10 10.17
CA SER A 24 -2.72 -25.09 8.70
C SER A 24 -3.04 -23.74 8.07
N VAL A 25 -3.71 -22.83 8.81
CA VAL A 25 -4.11 -21.51 8.35
C VAL A 25 -3.02 -20.44 8.47
N GLU A 26 -1.92 -20.68 9.21
CA GLU A 26 -0.83 -19.71 9.39
C GLU A 26 -0.26 -19.17 8.06
N PRO A 27 0.04 -20.02 7.05
CA PRO A 27 0.57 -19.51 5.78
C PRO A 27 -0.46 -18.66 5.01
N ALA A 28 -1.76 -18.89 5.23
CA ALA A 28 -2.82 -18.10 4.63
C ALA A 28 -2.98 -16.74 5.33
N LEU A 29 -2.85 -16.71 6.66
CA LEU A 29 -2.82 -15.47 7.46
C LEU A 29 -1.65 -14.57 7.04
N ASP A 30 -0.45 -15.11 6.89
CA ASP A 30 0.73 -14.38 6.42
C ASP A 30 0.50 -13.70 5.06
N ARG A 31 -0.19 -14.39 4.14
CA ARG A 31 -0.52 -13.84 2.82
C ARG A 31 -1.54 -12.70 2.94
N LEU A 32 -2.54 -12.84 3.81
CA LEU A 32 -3.51 -11.78 4.07
C LEU A 32 -2.85 -10.56 4.70
N ASP A 33 -1.95 -10.74 5.65
CA ASP A 33 -1.22 -9.63 6.29
C ASP A 33 -0.39 -8.83 5.30
N ARG A 34 0.29 -9.51 4.39
CA ARG A 34 1.01 -8.86 3.28
C ARG A 34 0.06 -8.12 2.35
N ALA A 35 -1.10 -8.70 2.02
CA ALA A 35 -2.10 -8.08 1.16
C ALA A 35 -2.72 -6.83 1.81
N ILE A 36 -3.09 -6.92 3.08
CA ILE A 36 -3.62 -5.80 3.89
C ILE A 36 -2.59 -4.68 3.96
N SER A 37 -1.33 -5.01 4.26
CA SER A 37 -0.23 -4.04 4.34
C SER A 37 -0.03 -3.32 3.00
N ALA A 38 0.03 -4.06 1.89
CA ALA A 38 0.17 -3.49 0.56
C ALA A 38 -1.02 -2.58 0.19
N ARG A 39 -2.25 -3.02 0.51
CA ARG A 39 -3.46 -2.22 0.24
C ARG A 39 -3.50 -0.95 1.07
N THR A 40 -3.11 -1.03 2.34
CA THR A 40 -3.03 0.10 3.25
C THR A 40 -2.03 1.14 2.74
N GLN A 41 -0.84 0.71 2.32
CA GLN A 41 0.16 1.60 1.72
C GLN A 41 -0.37 2.29 0.45
N GLN A 42 -1.09 1.56 -0.41
CA GLN A 42 -1.70 2.14 -1.61
C GLN A 42 -2.74 3.20 -1.27
N ILE A 43 -3.59 2.94 -0.26
CA ILE A 43 -4.59 3.90 0.23
C ILE A 43 -3.91 5.14 0.80
N GLN A 44 -2.89 4.97 1.65
CA GLN A 44 -2.13 6.07 2.23
C GLN A 44 -1.46 6.93 1.15
N TYR A 45 -0.85 6.29 0.15
CA TYR A 45 -0.25 6.98 -0.99
C TYR A 45 -1.29 7.81 -1.76
N SER A 46 -2.45 7.21 -2.04
CA SER A 46 -3.56 7.90 -2.69
C SER A 46 -4.05 9.10 -1.87
N ARG A 47 -4.27 8.91 -0.57
CA ARG A 47 -4.67 9.99 0.36
C ARG A 47 -3.66 11.12 0.39
N LYS A 48 -2.36 10.81 0.46
CA LYS A 48 -1.29 11.81 0.41
C LYS A 48 -1.33 12.62 -0.88
N ARG A 49 -1.48 11.96 -2.03
CA ARG A 49 -1.60 12.66 -3.33
C ARG A 49 -2.82 13.58 -3.38
N LEU A 50 -3.97 13.10 -2.91
CA LEU A 50 -5.19 13.91 -2.87
C LEU A 50 -5.05 15.11 -1.94
N SER A 51 -4.40 14.95 -0.78
CA SER A 51 -4.12 16.05 0.14
C SER A 51 -3.23 17.11 -0.50
N VAL A 52 -2.15 16.72 -1.18
CA VAL A 52 -1.29 17.68 -1.89
C VAL A 52 -2.05 18.41 -2.99
N ALA A 53 -2.89 17.71 -3.76
CA ALA A 53 -3.71 18.33 -4.78
C ALA A 53 -4.72 19.33 -4.19
N ARG A 54 -5.38 18.98 -3.07
CA ARG A 54 -6.29 19.87 -2.35
C ARG A 54 -5.57 21.13 -1.87
N ASN A 55 -4.44 20.98 -1.19
CA ASN A 55 -3.66 22.12 -0.70
C ASN A 55 -3.23 23.06 -1.84
N ALA A 56 -2.92 22.53 -3.02
CA ALA A 56 -2.59 23.36 -4.18
C ALA A 56 -3.79 24.13 -4.72
N VAL A 57 -4.97 23.50 -4.77
CA VAL A 57 -6.23 24.18 -5.15
C VAL A 57 -6.60 25.26 -4.14
N ASP A 58 -6.48 24.96 -2.85
CA ASP A 58 -6.74 25.92 -1.77
C ASP A 58 -5.76 27.12 -1.84
N ALA A 59 -4.54 26.90 -2.35
CA ALA A 59 -3.57 27.96 -2.67
C ALA A 59 -3.86 28.72 -3.98
N GLY A 60 -5.00 28.47 -4.63
CA GLY A 60 -5.45 29.16 -5.85
C GLY A 60 -5.01 28.52 -7.17
N MET A 61 -4.39 27.35 -7.15
CA MET A 61 -4.03 26.62 -8.38
C MET A 61 -5.27 26.00 -9.04
N ASN A 62 -5.30 25.96 -10.38
CA ASN A 62 -6.35 25.24 -11.10
C ASN A 62 -6.36 23.74 -10.71
N PRO A 63 -7.53 23.14 -10.40
CA PRO A 63 -7.66 21.72 -10.03
C PRO A 63 -6.98 20.73 -10.99
N ASP A 64 -7.00 20.99 -12.29
CA ASP A 64 -6.40 20.09 -13.28
C ASP A 64 -4.87 20.13 -13.26
N GLU A 65 -4.29 21.28 -12.94
CA GLU A 65 -2.84 21.45 -12.78
C GLU A 65 -2.35 20.87 -11.46
N ALA A 66 -3.11 21.09 -10.38
CA ALA A 66 -2.83 20.53 -9.06
C ALA A 66 -2.75 19.00 -9.08
N ARG A 67 -3.66 18.34 -9.82
CA ARG A 67 -3.65 16.88 -10.02
C ARG A 67 -2.40 16.39 -10.73
N LYS A 68 -1.95 17.09 -11.78
CA LYS A 68 -0.77 16.72 -12.60
C LYS A 68 0.55 16.83 -11.82
N LYS A 69 0.70 17.80 -10.92
CA LYS A 69 1.91 17.93 -10.07
C LYS A 69 2.15 16.71 -9.18
N THR A 70 1.09 16.10 -8.67
CA THR A 70 1.20 14.92 -7.79
C THR A 70 1.52 13.61 -8.52
N SER A 71 1.43 13.60 -9.86
CA SER A 71 1.77 12.45 -10.70
C SER A 71 3.21 12.47 -11.22
N GLY A 72 4.03 13.45 -10.78
CA GLY A 72 5.43 13.52 -11.16
C GLY A 72 6.13 12.20 -10.83
N LYS A 73 6.70 11.55 -11.86
CA LYS A 73 7.45 10.29 -11.73
C LYS A 73 8.43 10.42 -10.55
N VAL A 74 8.20 9.66 -9.47
CA VAL A 74 9.22 9.46 -8.45
C VAL A 74 10.42 8.89 -9.19
N LYS A 75 11.46 9.69 -9.40
CA LYS A 75 12.73 9.20 -9.95
C LYS A 75 13.23 8.15 -8.95
N ARG A 76 12.95 6.87 -9.21
CA ARG A 76 13.55 5.77 -8.45
C ARG A 76 15.04 5.94 -8.63
N LYS A 77 15.74 6.37 -7.58
CA LYS A 77 17.20 6.42 -7.55
C LYS A 77 17.63 4.97 -7.82
N LYS A 78 18.21 4.71 -9.00
CA LYS A 78 18.77 3.38 -9.28
C LYS A 78 19.72 3.07 -8.13
N PRO A 79 19.62 1.91 -7.45
CA PRO A 79 20.67 1.53 -6.52
C PRO A 79 21.96 1.55 -7.33
N ALA A 80 22.98 2.25 -6.83
CA ALA A 80 24.28 2.26 -7.45
C ALA A 80 24.72 0.80 -7.56
N SER A 81 24.81 0.31 -8.80
CA SER A 81 25.39 -1.00 -9.11
C SER A 81 26.88 -0.90 -8.80
N GLY A 82 27.23 -0.96 -7.52
CA GLY A 82 28.60 -1.28 -7.12
C GLY A 82 28.91 -2.72 -7.55
N PRO A 83 30.16 -3.02 -7.94
CA PRO A 83 30.54 -4.40 -8.26
C PRO A 83 30.30 -5.25 -7.01
N ILE A 84 29.45 -6.26 -7.13
CA ILE A 84 29.33 -7.30 -6.13
C ILE A 84 30.60 -8.14 -6.26
N ASN A 85 31.64 -7.80 -5.50
CA ASN A 85 32.82 -8.65 -5.36
C ASN A 85 32.38 -9.96 -4.69
N ARG A 86 32.09 -10.97 -5.51
CA ARG A 86 31.99 -12.37 -5.11
C ARG A 86 33.32 -13.05 -5.44
N PHE A 87 34.34 -12.74 -4.66
CA PHE A 87 35.58 -13.50 -4.58
C PHE A 87 36.03 -13.49 -3.13
#